data_AF-A0A7X8H171-F1
#
_entry.id   AF-A0A7X8H171-F1
#
_cell.length_a   1.000
_cell.length_b   1.000
_cell.length_c   1.000
_cell.angle_alpha   90.00
_cell.angle_beta   90.00
_cell.angle_gamma   90.00
#
_symmetry.space_group_name_H-M   'P 1'
#
loop_
_entity.id
_entity.type
_entity.pdbx_description
1 polymer ?
#
loop_
_entity_poly.entity_id
_entity_poly.type
_entity_poly.pdbx_seq_one_letter_code
_entity_poly.pdbx_strand_id
1 'polypeptide(L)'
;MYSDGSISKDNLDLYFKEFAKLYRKHFGKSYPIEFILVGGASILINYNFRDLTYDVDTLVISPINIKQIINAITDKYELVNGWLNSDFKRSSSYTPKIIEKSEFYKSYYGVLTVRTIKREYLIAMKLKSGREYKHDLSDVAGILSEEYEKGNLISLDTIKNAYAELYGLETTIPEFSRYSLELIYKDMNFKKAFEILNAVEKENEEHIKNLDQEIRATLDEDSIKSMLKQKLNKKIQNGNREAEIDIDI
;
A
#
# COMPACT_ATOMS: atom_id res chain seq x y z
N MET A 1 -10.16 24.25 -11.04
CA MET A 1 -10.24 22.78 -11.18
C MET A 1 -10.04 22.24 -9.78
N TYR A 2 -11.05 21.62 -9.18
CA TYR A 2 -10.86 20.92 -7.91
C TYR A 2 -9.85 19.82 -8.13
N SER A 3 -8.78 19.75 -7.33
CA SER A 3 -7.98 18.53 -7.28
C SER A 3 -8.94 17.41 -6.86
N ASP A 4 -8.90 16.26 -7.52
CA ASP A 4 -9.71 15.09 -7.14
C ASP A 4 -9.24 14.46 -5.81
N GLY A 5 -8.40 15.17 -5.06
CA GLY A 5 -7.77 14.73 -3.82
C GLY A 5 -6.61 13.76 -4.02
N SER A 6 -6.22 13.45 -5.27
CA SER A 6 -5.13 12.51 -5.54
C SER A 6 -3.74 13.12 -5.30
N ILE A 7 -2.84 12.28 -4.80
CA ILE A 7 -1.47 12.61 -4.44
C ILE A 7 -0.55 11.73 -5.29
N SER A 8 0.24 12.38 -6.15
CA SER A 8 1.34 11.75 -6.89
C SER A 8 2.65 11.79 -6.09
N LYS A 9 3.67 11.06 -6.55
CA LYS A 9 5.01 11.07 -5.95
C LYS A 9 5.63 12.48 -5.93
N ASP A 10 5.46 13.26 -7.00
CA ASP A 10 6.00 14.62 -7.10
C ASP A 10 5.28 15.58 -6.15
N ASN A 11 3.94 15.47 -6.07
CA ASN A 11 3.14 16.27 -5.14
C ASN A 11 3.54 15.94 -3.69
N LEU A 12 3.73 14.66 -3.37
CA LEU A 12 4.14 14.24 -2.04
C LEU A 12 5.52 14.80 -1.65
N ASP A 13 6.49 14.77 -2.57
CA ASP A 13 7.81 15.37 -2.33
C ASP A 13 7.72 16.87 -2.06
N LEU A 14 6.90 17.58 -2.85
CA LEU A 14 6.61 19.00 -2.67
C LEU A 14 5.99 19.27 -1.28
N TYR A 15 4.99 18.49 -0.89
CA TYR A 15 4.29 18.67 0.39
C TYR A 15 5.22 18.42 1.57
N PHE A 16 6.07 17.39 1.54
CA PHE A 16 7.07 17.17 2.59
C PHE A 16 8.15 18.24 2.64
N LYS A 17 8.58 18.74 1.48
CA LYS A 17 9.51 19.87 1.40
C LYS A 17 8.90 21.11 2.06
N GLU A 18 7.66 21.44 1.74
CA GLU A 18 6.99 22.63 2.27
C GLU A 18 6.61 22.49 3.74
N PHE A 19 6.19 21.29 4.16
CA PHE A 19 6.04 20.94 5.57
C PHE A 19 7.34 21.19 6.33
N ALA A 20 8.46 20.63 5.86
CA ALA A 20 9.75 20.74 6.54
C ALA A 20 10.27 22.19 6.58
N LYS A 21 10.03 22.97 5.52
CA LYS A 21 10.35 24.39 5.46
C LYS A 21 9.56 25.18 6.51
N LEU A 22 8.25 24.94 6.61
CA LEU A 22 7.39 25.60 7.59
C LEU A 22 7.74 25.16 9.02
N TYR A 23 7.93 23.86 9.24
CA TYR A 23 8.38 23.30 10.52
C TYR A 23 9.66 23.96 11.01
N ARG A 24 10.68 24.03 10.15
CA ARG A 24 11.95 24.66 10.49
C ARG A 24 11.81 26.15 10.81
N LYS A 25 10.90 26.86 10.14
CA LYS A 25 10.62 28.27 10.43
C LYS A 25 10.01 28.45 11.82
N HIS A 26 9.16 27.54 12.27
CA HIS A 26 8.50 27.62 13.58
C HIS A 26 9.34 27.09 14.74
N PHE A 27 10.06 25.98 14.53
CA PHE A 27 10.71 25.23 15.61
C PHE A 27 12.24 25.15 15.51
N GLY A 28 12.83 25.71 14.44
CA GLY A 28 14.27 25.62 14.20
C GLY A 28 14.71 24.20 13.83
N LYS A 29 15.95 23.85 14.16
CA LYS A 29 16.54 22.53 13.87
C LYS A 29 16.65 21.60 15.09
N SER A 30 16.41 22.11 16.28
CA SER A 30 16.70 21.40 17.54
C SER A 30 15.74 20.24 17.81
N TYR A 31 14.61 20.19 17.12
CA TYR A 31 13.57 19.18 17.27
C TYR A 31 13.37 18.45 15.94
N PRO A 32 14.21 17.45 15.60
CA PRO A 32 13.98 16.66 14.41
C PRO A 32 12.70 15.83 14.55
N ILE A 33 12.05 15.56 13.42
CA ILE A 33 10.83 14.77 13.31
C ILE A 33 11.03 13.66 12.28
N GLU A 34 10.45 12.49 12.55
CA GLU A 34 10.44 11.37 11.61
C GLU A 34 9.02 11.04 11.15
N PHE A 35 8.87 10.84 9.84
CA PHE A 35 7.69 10.26 9.21
C PHE A 35 8.06 8.87 8.70
N ILE A 36 7.38 7.84 9.20
CA ILE A 36 7.46 6.49 8.63
C ILE A 36 6.21 6.27 7.80
N LEU A 37 6.36 6.29 6.48
CA LEU A 37 5.25 6.07 5.55
C LEU A 37 4.93 4.59 5.48
N VAL A 38 3.64 4.27 5.44
CA VAL A 38 3.12 2.91 5.26
C VAL A 38 2.08 2.91 4.14
N GLY A 39 1.50 1.74 3.86
CA GLY A 39 0.35 1.63 2.94
C GLY A 39 0.64 2.15 1.53
N GLY A 40 -0.36 2.79 0.91
CA GLY A 40 -0.29 3.25 -0.48
C GLY A 40 0.81 4.30 -0.73
N ALA A 41 1.04 5.20 0.23
CA ALA A 41 2.10 6.20 0.11
C ALA A 41 3.51 5.58 0.12
N SER A 42 3.75 4.56 0.94
CA SER A 42 5.03 3.83 0.93
C SER A 42 5.25 3.09 -0.40
N ILE A 43 4.18 2.64 -1.06
CA ILE A 43 4.28 1.99 -2.38
C ILE A 43 4.56 3.04 -3.45
N LEU A 44 3.76 4.11 -3.48
CA LEU A 44 3.86 5.23 -4.42
C LEU A 44 5.29 5.78 -4.55
N ILE A 45 6.04 5.87 -3.45
CA ILE A 45 7.39 6.43 -3.52
C ILE A 45 8.47 5.42 -3.91
N ASN A 46 8.25 4.12 -3.68
CA ASN A 46 9.25 3.07 -3.90
C ASN A 46 9.08 2.30 -5.22
N TYR A 47 7.89 2.33 -5.81
CA TYR A 47 7.52 1.57 -7.00
C TYR A 47 6.88 2.47 -8.06
N ASN A 48 7.00 2.09 -9.32
CA ASN A 48 6.48 2.84 -10.47
C ASN A 48 5.11 2.35 -10.95
N PHE A 49 4.64 1.17 -10.52
CA PHE A 49 3.32 0.65 -10.87
C PHE A 49 2.17 1.41 -10.16
N ARG A 50 2.49 2.28 -9.20
CA ARG A 50 1.55 3.06 -8.39
C ARG A 50 1.72 4.53 -8.69
N ASP A 51 0.76 5.12 -9.41
CA ASP A 51 0.85 6.54 -9.81
C ASP A 51 0.28 7.51 -8.77
N LEU A 52 -0.73 7.07 -8.01
CA LEU A 52 -1.53 7.94 -7.13
C LEU A 52 -1.91 7.26 -5.79
N THR A 53 -2.11 8.08 -4.76
CA THR A 53 -2.78 7.73 -3.50
C THR A 53 -3.74 8.84 -3.08
N TYR A 54 -4.74 8.55 -2.25
CA TYR A 54 -5.67 9.56 -1.75
C TYR A 54 -5.29 10.07 -0.35
N ASP A 55 -4.60 9.22 0.40
CA ASP A 55 -4.12 9.49 1.75
C ASP A 55 -2.69 8.99 1.94
N VAL A 56 -2.05 9.56 2.95
CA VAL A 56 -0.66 9.29 3.35
C VAL A 56 -0.69 8.79 4.79
N ASP A 57 -0.86 7.47 4.94
CA ASP A 57 -0.73 6.78 6.21
C ASP A 57 0.71 6.90 6.73
N THR A 58 0.86 7.55 7.89
CA THR A 58 2.18 7.89 8.43
C THR A 58 2.23 7.67 9.93
N LEU A 59 3.24 6.92 10.41
CA LEU A 59 3.64 6.98 11.80
C LEU A 59 4.51 8.21 12.00
N VAL A 60 3.98 9.19 12.73
CA VAL A 60 4.71 10.39 13.12
C VAL A 60 5.44 10.15 14.45
N ILE A 61 6.77 10.31 14.44
CA ILE A 61 7.62 10.33 15.64
C ILE A 61 8.07 11.78 15.83
N SER A 62 7.43 12.48 16.77
CA SER A 62 7.68 13.90 17.02
C SER A 62 7.51 14.23 18.51
N PRO A 63 8.40 15.04 19.11
CA PRO A 63 8.17 15.61 20.44
C PRO A 63 7.18 16.78 20.41
N ILE A 64 6.85 17.31 19.22
CA ILE A 64 6.04 18.51 19.02
C ILE A 64 4.74 18.15 18.31
N ASN A 65 3.64 18.79 18.71
CA ASN A 65 2.38 18.70 17.98
C ASN A 65 2.47 19.45 16.64
N ILE A 66 2.32 18.72 15.54
CA ILE A 66 2.47 19.24 14.17
C ILE A 66 1.15 19.58 13.48
N LYS A 67 0.01 19.45 14.16
CA LYS A 67 -1.32 19.61 13.55
C LYS A 67 -1.50 20.96 12.85
N GLN A 68 -0.99 22.04 13.45
CA GLN A 68 -1.07 23.38 12.85
C GLN A 68 -0.28 23.47 11.54
N ILE A 69 0.87 22.81 11.43
CA ILE A 69 1.67 22.78 10.21
C ILE A 69 0.96 21.94 9.16
N ILE A 70 0.43 20.77 9.51
CA ILE A 70 -0.35 19.92 8.59
C ILE A 70 -1.51 20.73 8.01
N ASN A 71 -2.30 21.39 8.86
CA ASN A 71 -3.42 22.22 8.42
C ASN A 71 -2.98 23.36 7.51
N ALA A 72 -1.86 24.04 7.82
CA ALA A 72 -1.35 25.10 6.94
C ALA A 72 -0.92 24.58 5.55
N ILE A 73 -0.41 23.34 5.46
CA ILE A 73 -0.15 22.68 4.16
C ILE A 73 -1.45 22.30 3.48
N THR A 74 -2.43 21.76 4.23
CA THR A 74 -3.77 21.45 3.71
C THR A 74 -4.42 22.68 3.07
N ASP A 75 -4.44 23.81 3.78
CA ASP A 75 -5.05 25.06 3.31
C ASP A 75 -4.31 25.62 2.09
N LYS A 76 -2.96 25.57 2.10
CA LYS A 76 -2.13 26.11 1.02
C LYS A 76 -2.28 25.34 -0.30
N TYR A 77 -2.48 24.03 -0.23
CA TYR A 77 -2.53 23.14 -1.39
C TYR A 77 -3.94 22.58 -1.65
N GLU A 78 -4.96 23.11 -0.96
CA GLU A 78 -6.36 22.67 -1.08
C GLU A 78 -6.51 21.14 -0.94
N LEU A 79 -5.77 20.54 0.00
CA LEU A 79 -5.77 19.09 0.22
C LEU A 79 -7.02 18.66 0.97
N VAL A 80 -7.40 17.39 0.78
CA VAL A 80 -8.46 16.78 1.59
C VAL A 80 -8.02 16.73 3.06
N ASN A 81 -8.95 17.04 3.96
CA ASN A 81 -8.72 16.92 5.40
C ASN A 81 -8.29 15.48 5.75
N GLY A 82 -7.17 15.35 6.46
CA GLY A 82 -6.59 14.04 6.80
C GLY A 82 -5.71 13.43 5.73
N TRP A 83 -5.29 14.19 4.70
CA TRP A 83 -4.33 13.74 3.69
C TRP A 83 -3.06 13.11 4.29
N LEU A 84 -2.60 13.61 5.44
CA LEU A 84 -1.56 13.01 6.27
C LEU A 84 -2.17 12.61 7.61
N ASN A 85 -2.26 11.30 7.88
CA ASN A 85 -2.90 10.80 9.10
C ASN A 85 -2.16 9.60 9.71
N SER A 86 -2.59 9.19 10.90
CA SER A 86 -2.07 8.03 11.62
C SER A 86 -3.19 7.04 11.97
N ASP A 87 -4.29 7.04 11.22
CA ASP A 87 -5.48 6.25 11.54
C ASP A 87 -5.25 4.75 11.35
N PHE A 88 -4.30 4.38 10.47
CA PHE A 88 -3.84 3.00 10.35
C PHE A 88 -3.38 2.39 11.70
N LYS A 89 -2.99 3.19 12.70
CA LYS A 89 -2.67 2.68 14.05
C LYS A 89 -3.83 1.93 14.72
N ARG A 90 -5.06 2.16 14.26
CA ARG A 90 -6.29 1.51 14.74
C ARG A 90 -6.64 0.26 13.92
N SER A 91 -5.91 -0.02 12.84
CA SER A 91 -6.17 -1.19 12.00
C SER A 91 -5.50 -2.45 12.59
N SER A 92 -5.96 -3.61 12.15
CA SER A 92 -5.34 -4.91 12.45
C SER A 92 -3.96 -5.09 11.82
N SER A 93 -3.56 -4.22 10.87
CA SER A 93 -2.26 -4.27 10.20
C SER A 93 -1.17 -3.48 10.93
N TYR A 94 -1.53 -2.65 11.93
CA TYR A 94 -0.55 -1.93 12.74
C TYR A 94 0.21 -2.85 13.69
N THR A 95 1.52 -2.61 13.81
CA THR A 95 2.39 -3.17 14.84
C THR A 95 3.47 -2.14 15.18
N PRO A 96 3.88 -1.98 16.45
CA PRO A 96 4.97 -1.08 16.81
C PRO A 96 6.31 -1.46 16.16
N LYS A 97 6.46 -2.73 15.74
CA LYS A 97 7.67 -3.24 15.08
C LYS A 97 7.97 -2.58 13.73
N ILE A 98 7.01 -1.87 13.11
CA ILE A 98 7.24 -1.12 11.88
C ILE A 98 8.38 -0.10 11.99
N ILE A 99 8.66 0.40 13.20
CA ILE A 99 9.79 1.31 13.46
C ILE A 99 11.12 0.62 13.12
N GLU A 100 11.32 -0.60 13.61
CA GLU A 100 12.51 -1.41 13.38
C GLU A 100 12.59 -1.91 11.94
N LYS A 101 11.45 -2.09 11.28
CA LYS A 101 11.35 -2.61 9.91
C LYS A 101 11.27 -1.51 8.85
N SER A 102 11.54 -0.26 9.24
CA SER A 102 11.58 0.89 8.33
C SER A 102 13.00 1.30 7.95
N GLU A 103 13.17 1.75 6.72
CA GLU A 103 14.43 2.20 6.13
C GLU A 103 14.38 3.67 5.72
N PHE A 104 15.56 4.31 5.65
CA PHE A 104 15.66 5.71 5.26
C PHE A 104 15.25 5.90 3.80
N TYR A 105 14.40 6.90 3.54
CA TYR A 105 14.05 7.32 2.19
C TYR A 105 14.70 8.66 1.84
N LYS A 106 14.36 9.73 2.58
CA LYS A 106 14.81 11.09 2.25
C LYS A 106 14.75 12.01 3.47
N SER A 107 15.63 13.01 3.50
CA SER A 107 15.60 14.07 4.51
C SER A 107 15.31 15.44 3.89
N TYR A 108 14.56 16.28 4.59
CA TYR A 108 14.19 17.63 4.16
C TYR A 108 14.63 18.68 5.18
N TYR A 109 15.36 19.69 4.69
CA TYR A 109 15.85 20.86 5.45
C TYR A 109 16.59 20.59 6.77
N GLY A 110 17.04 19.34 6.99
CA GLY A 110 17.70 18.89 8.22
C GLY A 110 16.76 18.84 9.43
N VAL A 111 15.44 18.77 9.22
CA VAL A 111 14.44 18.72 10.30
C VAL A 111 13.47 17.57 10.15
N LEU A 112 13.13 17.17 8.93
CA LEU A 112 12.23 16.04 8.66
C LEU A 112 13.04 14.91 8.02
N THR A 113 12.96 13.74 8.63
CA THR A 113 13.42 12.48 8.04
C THR A 113 12.22 11.64 7.65
N VAL A 114 12.17 11.22 6.39
CA VAL A 114 11.14 10.32 5.87
C VAL A 114 11.75 8.93 5.71
N ARG A 115 11.02 7.93 6.20
CA ARG A 115 11.35 6.52 6.17
C ARG A 115 10.20 5.75 5.52
N THR A 116 10.51 4.60 4.95
CA THR A 116 9.54 3.67 4.35
C THR A 116 9.66 2.30 4.95
N ILE A 117 8.62 1.47 4.80
CA ILE A 117 8.69 0.08 5.22
C ILE A 117 9.42 -0.75 4.17
N LYS A 118 10.33 -1.61 4.62
CA LYS A 118 11.01 -2.59 3.78
C LYS A 118 9.98 -3.47 3.04
N ARG A 119 10.28 -3.80 1.79
CA ARG A 119 9.40 -4.51 0.84
C ARG A 119 8.68 -5.75 1.40
N GLU A 120 9.38 -6.67 2.04
CA GLU A 120 8.80 -7.90 2.58
C GLU A 120 7.78 -7.62 3.71
N TYR A 121 8.04 -6.58 4.51
CA TYR A 121 7.15 -6.16 5.59
C TYR A 121 5.96 -5.37 5.04
N LEU A 122 6.15 -4.60 3.97
CA LEU A 122 5.06 -3.91 3.28
C LEU A 122 4.08 -4.93 2.66
N ILE A 123 4.59 -6.00 2.04
CA ILE A 123 3.78 -7.14 1.59
C ILE A 123 3.03 -7.76 2.77
N ALA A 124 3.72 -8.08 3.87
CA ALA A 124 3.09 -8.67 5.05
C ALA A 124 1.96 -7.80 5.62
N MET A 125 2.14 -6.48 5.66
CA MET A 125 1.10 -5.53 6.08
C MET A 125 -0.11 -5.53 5.14
N LYS A 126 0.10 -5.63 3.83
CA LYS A 126 -0.97 -5.75 2.84
C LYS A 126 -1.74 -7.05 2.99
N LEU A 127 -1.05 -8.17 3.19
CA LEU A 127 -1.67 -9.48 3.45
C LEU A 127 -2.46 -9.49 4.76
N LYS A 128 -2.00 -8.78 5.80
CA LYS A 128 -2.74 -8.66 7.07
C LYS A 128 -4.02 -7.85 6.92
N SER A 129 -3.96 -6.77 6.14
CA SER A 129 -5.12 -5.94 5.85
C SER A 129 -6.12 -6.67 4.95
N GLY A 130 -5.64 -7.34 3.91
CA GLY A 130 -6.40 -8.24 3.04
C GLY A 130 -7.71 -7.68 2.51
N ARG A 131 -7.83 -6.35 2.31
CA ARG A 131 -9.12 -5.74 1.96
C ARG A 131 -9.45 -6.10 0.52
N GLU A 132 -10.57 -6.78 0.36
CA GLU A 132 -11.04 -7.36 -0.91
C GLU A 132 -11.34 -6.35 -2.03
N TYR A 133 -11.50 -5.07 -1.67
CA TYR A 133 -11.98 -4.01 -2.57
C TYR A 133 -10.99 -2.87 -2.76
N LYS A 134 -9.79 -3.03 -2.20
CA LYS A 134 -8.71 -2.05 -2.35
C LYS A 134 -7.57 -2.73 -3.06
N HIS A 135 -6.59 -1.92 -3.44
CA HIS A 135 -5.40 -2.34 -4.16
C HIS A 135 -4.47 -3.29 -3.38
N ASP A 136 -4.93 -3.94 -2.31
CA ASP A 136 -4.03 -4.63 -1.40
C ASP A 136 -3.38 -5.88 -2.03
N LEU A 137 -4.06 -6.60 -2.95
CA LEU A 137 -3.48 -7.78 -3.61
C LEU A 137 -2.71 -7.40 -4.89
N SER A 138 -3.22 -6.46 -5.69
CA SER A 138 -2.44 -5.93 -6.81
C SER A 138 -1.16 -5.26 -6.32
N ASP A 139 -1.19 -4.55 -5.19
CA ASP A 139 0.02 -3.97 -4.60
C ASP A 139 1.05 -5.05 -4.23
N VAL A 140 0.62 -6.20 -3.70
CA VAL A 140 1.53 -7.33 -3.42
C VAL A 140 2.15 -7.87 -4.71
N ALA A 141 1.35 -8.12 -5.73
CA ALA A 141 1.85 -8.62 -7.01
C ALA A 141 2.74 -7.60 -7.73
N GLY A 142 2.42 -6.31 -7.65
CA GLY A 142 3.20 -5.21 -8.22
C GLY A 142 4.57 -5.08 -7.55
N ILE A 143 4.62 -5.14 -6.21
CA ILE A 143 5.90 -5.15 -5.47
C ILE A 143 6.74 -6.35 -5.91
N LEU A 144 6.16 -7.54 -5.97
CA LEU A 144 6.87 -8.75 -6.41
C LEU A 144 7.38 -8.64 -7.85
N SER A 145 6.57 -8.07 -8.75
CA SER A 145 6.93 -7.88 -10.15
C SER A 145 8.12 -6.95 -10.31
N GLU A 146 8.07 -5.74 -9.73
CA GLU A 146 9.16 -4.78 -9.85
C GLU A 146 10.44 -5.24 -9.14
N GLU A 147 10.33 -5.90 -7.98
CA GLU A 147 11.50 -6.44 -7.30
C GLU A 147 12.14 -7.59 -8.10
N TYR A 148 11.32 -8.44 -8.72
CA TYR A 148 11.80 -9.49 -9.61
C TYR A 148 12.51 -8.91 -10.84
N GLU A 149 11.96 -7.86 -11.47
CA GLU A 149 12.60 -7.15 -12.58
C GLU A 149 13.93 -6.50 -12.18
N LYS A 150 14.08 -6.08 -10.92
CA LYS A 150 15.34 -5.58 -10.34
C LYS A 150 16.32 -6.70 -9.95
N GLY A 151 15.96 -7.97 -10.15
CA GLY A 151 16.77 -9.14 -9.76
C GLY A 151 16.66 -9.53 -8.28
N ASN A 152 15.74 -8.92 -7.54
CA ASN A 152 15.49 -9.20 -6.12
C ASN A 152 14.31 -10.19 -5.98
N LEU A 153 14.60 -11.48 -5.95
CA LEU A 153 13.55 -12.46 -5.66
C LEU A 153 13.18 -12.43 -4.17
N ILE A 154 11.95 -12.01 -3.87
CA ILE A 154 11.35 -12.20 -2.55
C ILE A 154 10.73 -13.61 -2.54
N SER A 155 11.12 -14.44 -1.58
CA SER A 155 10.57 -15.80 -1.47
C SER A 155 9.31 -15.81 -0.59
N LEU A 156 8.47 -16.85 -0.76
CA LEU A 156 7.34 -17.10 0.14
C LEU A 156 7.77 -17.19 1.61
N ASP A 157 8.92 -17.81 1.89
CA ASP A 157 9.43 -17.95 3.25
C ASP A 157 9.89 -16.61 3.82
N THR A 158 10.48 -15.74 3.00
CA THR A 158 10.80 -14.36 3.39
C THR A 158 9.53 -13.61 3.81
N ILE A 159 8.44 -13.75 3.05
CA ILE A 159 7.16 -13.09 3.37
C ILE A 159 6.54 -13.67 4.65
N LYS A 160 6.55 -14.99 4.82
CA LYS A 160 6.05 -15.65 6.03
C LYS A 160 6.84 -15.23 7.26
N ASN A 161 8.16 -15.16 7.16
CA ASN A 161 9.03 -14.69 8.24
C ASN A 161 8.75 -13.22 8.56
N ALA A 162 8.63 -12.35 7.56
CA ALA A 162 8.28 -10.95 7.77
C ALA A 162 6.91 -10.79 8.46
N TYR A 163 5.92 -11.61 8.07
CA TYR A 163 4.60 -11.62 8.71
C TYR A 163 4.67 -12.06 10.17
N ALA A 164 5.38 -13.16 10.46
CA ALA A 164 5.55 -13.65 11.83
C ALA A 164 6.35 -12.67 12.69
N GLU A 165 7.37 -12.02 12.12
CA GLU A 165 8.11 -10.96 12.81
C GLU A 165 7.22 -9.79 13.18
N LEU A 166 6.29 -9.36 12.31
CA LEU A 166 5.37 -8.25 12.59
C LEU A 166 4.28 -8.61 13.60
N TYR A 167 3.71 -9.81 13.49
CA TYR A 167 2.43 -10.15 14.13
C TYR A 167 2.48 -11.35 15.10
N GLY A 168 3.61 -12.05 15.22
CA GLY A 168 3.75 -13.25 16.06
C GLY A 168 3.67 -14.55 15.26
N LEU A 169 4.32 -15.61 15.78
CA LEU A 169 4.41 -16.94 15.13
C LEU A 169 3.05 -17.66 15.10
N GLU A 170 2.21 -17.38 16.09
CA GLU A 170 0.86 -17.88 16.26
C GLU A 170 -0.16 -17.22 15.33
N THR A 171 0.19 -16.09 14.73
CA THR A 171 -0.69 -15.35 13.82
C THR A 171 -0.59 -15.95 12.42
N THR A 172 -1.73 -16.39 11.89
CA THR A 172 -1.81 -16.89 10.52
C THR A 172 -2.15 -15.77 9.53
N ILE A 173 -1.65 -15.91 8.30
CA ILE A 173 -2.07 -15.06 7.17
C ILE A 173 -3.54 -15.39 6.86
N PRO A 174 -4.43 -14.38 6.69
CA PRO A 174 -5.82 -14.60 6.32
C PRO A 174 -5.94 -15.56 5.13
N GLU A 175 -6.91 -16.47 5.17
CA GLU A 175 -7.01 -17.56 4.20
C GLU A 175 -7.03 -17.08 2.74
N PHE A 176 -7.82 -16.02 2.46
CA PHE A 176 -7.89 -15.44 1.13
C PHE A 176 -6.56 -14.82 0.67
N SER A 177 -5.84 -14.15 1.57
CA SER A 177 -4.52 -13.57 1.28
C SER A 177 -3.47 -14.64 1.03
N ARG A 178 -3.49 -15.73 1.82
CA ARG A 178 -2.63 -16.90 1.60
C ARG A 178 -2.92 -17.59 0.27
N TYR A 179 -4.19 -17.83 -0.04
CA TYR A 179 -4.60 -18.41 -1.31
C TYR A 179 -4.14 -17.57 -2.50
N SER A 180 -4.34 -16.25 -2.42
CA SER A 180 -3.91 -15.32 -3.48
C SER A 180 -2.39 -15.31 -3.64
N LEU A 181 -1.65 -15.35 -2.52
CA LEU A 181 -0.20 -15.44 -2.54
C LEU A 181 0.30 -16.73 -3.20
N GLU A 182 -0.31 -17.88 -2.91
CA GLU A 182 0.02 -19.16 -3.57
C GLU A 182 -0.24 -19.10 -5.08
N LEU A 183 -1.33 -18.47 -5.51
CA LEU A 183 -1.63 -18.27 -6.93
C LEU A 183 -0.62 -17.36 -7.63
N ILE A 184 -0.22 -16.25 -6.99
CA ILE A 184 0.80 -15.33 -7.54
C ILE A 184 2.12 -16.07 -7.78
N TYR A 185 2.50 -16.99 -6.90
CA TYR A 185 3.76 -17.75 -6.99
C TYR A 185 3.69 -18.99 -7.87
N LYS A 186 2.50 -19.45 -8.27
CA LYS A 186 2.33 -20.72 -9.00
C LYS A 186 3.17 -20.78 -10.28
N ASP A 187 3.12 -19.72 -11.08
CA ASP A 187 3.80 -19.65 -12.38
C ASP A 187 5.01 -18.70 -12.35
N MET A 188 5.32 -18.10 -11.18
CA MET A 188 6.36 -17.07 -10.99
C MET A 188 6.28 -15.88 -11.96
N ASN A 189 5.16 -15.73 -12.66
CA ASN A 189 4.90 -14.62 -13.59
C ASN A 189 4.18 -13.49 -12.84
N PHE A 190 4.94 -12.77 -12.01
CA PHE A 190 4.42 -11.72 -11.15
C PHE A 190 3.78 -10.56 -11.93
N LYS A 191 4.30 -10.24 -13.12
CA LYS A 191 3.74 -9.21 -13.98
C LYS A 191 2.33 -9.55 -14.44
N LYS A 192 2.14 -10.76 -14.97
CA LYS A 192 0.81 -11.26 -15.35
C LYS A 192 -0.14 -11.33 -14.15
N ALA A 193 0.35 -11.77 -13.00
CA ALA A 193 -0.43 -11.79 -11.77
C ALA A 193 -0.90 -10.38 -11.37
N PHE A 194 -0.01 -9.39 -11.46
CA PHE A 194 -0.33 -7.98 -11.22
C PHE A 194 -1.40 -7.45 -12.18
N GLU A 195 -1.26 -7.68 -13.48
CA GLU A 195 -2.22 -7.24 -14.49
C GLU A 195 -3.62 -7.82 -14.24
N ILE A 196 -3.70 -9.13 -13.95
CA ILE A 196 -4.96 -9.82 -13.63
C ILE A 196 -5.58 -9.25 -12.36
N LEU A 197 -4.81 -9.13 -11.28
CA LEU A 197 -5.31 -8.66 -9.98
C LEU A 197 -5.77 -7.20 -10.05
N ASN A 198 -5.00 -6.33 -10.70
CA ASN A 198 -5.36 -4.94 -10.90
C ASN A 198 -6.66 -4.80 -11.72
N ALA A 199 -6.83 -5.61 -12.77
CA ALA A 199 -8.08 -5.62 -13.54
C ALA A 199 -9.28 -6.09 -12.71
N VAL A 200 -9.10 -7.16 -11.91
CA VAL A 200 -10.16 -7.66 -11.02
C VAL A 200 -10.54 -6.62 -9.97
N GLU A 201 -9.57 -5.99 -9.32
CA GLU A 201 -9.83 -4.98 -8.29
C GLU A 201 -10.52 -3.74 -8.87
N LYS A 202 -10.13 -3.26 -10.08
CA LYS A 202 -10.83 -2.17 -10.76
C LYS A 202 -12.29 -2.50 -11.07
N GLU A 203 -12.55 -3.68 -11.64
CA GLU A 203 -13.92 -4.15 -11.90
C GLU A 203 -14.76 -4.18 -10.61
N ASN A 204 -14.17 -4.60 -9.49
CA ASN A 204 -14.89 -4.67 -8.21
C ASN A 204 -15.10 -3.29 -7.60
N GLU A 205 -14.14 -2.38 -7.71
CA GLU A 205 -14.29 -1.00 -7.24
C GLU A 205 -15.46 -0.31 -7.97
N GLU A 206 -15.56 -0.48 -9.29
CA GLU A 206 -16.69 0.00 -10.10
C GLU A 206 -18.00 -0.65 -9.68
N HIS A 207 -18.01 -1.98 -9.53
CA HIS A 207 -19.22 -2.71 -9.13
C HIS A 207 -19.73 -2.27 -7.75
N ILE A 208 -18.83 -2.04 -6.79
CA ILE A 208 -19.19 -1.51 -5.47
C ILE A 208 -19.71 -0.10 -5.58
N LYS A 209 -19.02 0.80 -6.29
CA LYS A 209 -19.49 2.18 -6.51
C LYS A 209 -20.93 2.21 -7.02
N ASN A 210 -21.32 1.23 -7.83
CA ASN A 210 -22.66 1.10 -8.42
C ASN A 210 -23.68 0.33 -7.55
N LEU A 211 -23.26 -0.33 -6.45
CA LEU A 211 -24.16 -0.98 -5.50
C LEU A 211 -24.75 0.05 -4.51
N ASP A 212 -26.07 0.01 -4.32
CA ASP A 212 -26.79 0.80 -3.32
C ASP A 212 -26.20 0.59 -1.92
N GLN A 213 -26.17 1.66 -1.10
CA GLN A 213 -25.58 1.63 0.25
C GLN A 213 -26.18 0.54 1.16
N GLU A 214 -27.48 0.24 1.01
CA GLU A 214 -28.18 -0.81 1.76
C GLU A 214 -27.76 -2.23 1.33
N ILE A 215 -27.40 -2.43 0.05
CA ILE A 215 -26.91 -3.72 -0.46
C ILE A 215 -25.46 -3.94 -0.05
N ARG A 216 -24.65 -2.89 -0.02
CA ARG A 216 -23.27 -2.97 0.51
C ARG A 216 -23.20 -3.40 1.96
N ALA A 217 -24.21 -3.05 2.77
CA ALA A 217 -24.30 -3.44 4.18
C ALA A 217 -24.77 -4.89 4.39
N THR A 218 -25.37 -5.51 3.36
CA THR A 218 -25.92 -6.88 3.41
C THR A 218 -25.09 -7.91 2.64
N LEU A 219 -24.12 -7.47 1.85
CA LEU A 219 -23.13 -8.36 1.23
C LEU A 219 -22.15 -8.88 2.29
N ASP A 220 -22.32 -10.15 2.64
CA ASP A 220 -21.40 -10.86 3.51
C ASP A 220 -20.00 -10.97 2.85
N GLU A 221 -18.95 -10.62 3.59
CA GLU A 221 -17.56 -10.64 3.12
C GLU A 221 -17.20 -11.99 2.49
N ASP A 222 -17.71 -13.08 3.03
CA ASP A 222 -17.40 -14.43 2.54
C ASP A 222 -17.99 -14.72 1.15
N SER A 223 -19.14 -14.14 0.82
CA SER A 223 -19.73 -14.25 -0.52
C SER A 223 -18.85 -13.56 -1.55
N ILE A 224 -18.27 -12.42 -1.19
CA ILE A 224 -17.41 -11.66 -2.10
C ILE A 224 -16.05 -12.36 -2.25
N LYS A 225 -15.43 -12.82 -1.15
CA LYS A 225 -14.23 -13.68 -1.22
C LYS A 225 -14.43 -14.86 -2.18
N SER A 226 -15.60 -15.50 -2.15
CA SER A 226 -15.91 -16.63 -3.04
C SER A 226 -15.98 -16.23 -4.51
N MET A 227 -16.61 -15.09 -4.83
CA MET A 227 -16.68 -14.54 -6.19
C MET A 227 -15.28 -14.15 -6.70
N LEU A 228 -14.45 -13.55 -5.84
CA LEU A 228 -13.07 -13.18 -6.17
C LEU A 228 -12.21 -14.40 -6.45
N LYS A 229 -12.28 -15.43 -5.60
CA LYS A 229 -11.60 -16.71 -5.83
C LYS A 229 -12.00 -17.31 -7.20
N GLN A 230 -13.28 -17.29 -7.54
CA GLN A 230 -13.77 -17.80 -8.83
C GLN A 230 -13.29 -16.96 -10.02
N LYS A 231 -13.37 -15.63 -9.95
CA LYS A 231 -12.88 -14.73 -11.01
C LYS A 231 -11.39 -14.89 -11.25
N LEU A 232 -10.61 -14.91 -10.16
CA LEU A 232 -9.16 -15.06 -10.22
C LEU A 232 -8.76 -16.40 -10.84
N ASN A 233 -9.41 -17.50 -10.43
CA ASN A 233 -9.19 -18.82 -11.02
C ASN A 233 -9.51 -18.86 -12.51
N LYS A 234 -10.64 -18.28 -12.93
CA LYS A 234 -11.03 -18.25 -14.35
C LYS A 234 -10.04 -17.44 -15.19
N LYS A 235 -9.61 -16.25 -14.73
CA LYS A 235 -8.69 -15.40 -15.47
C LYS A 235 -7.27 -15.98 -15.54
N ILE A 236 -6.78 -16.61 -14.46
CA ILE A 236 -5.48 -17.30 -14.48
C ILE A 236 -5.52 -18.52 -15.42
N GLN A 237 -6.59 -19.32 -15.39
CA GLN A 237 -6.76 -20.47 -16.29
C GLN A 237 -6.84 -20.04 -17.78
N ASN A 238 -7.58 -18.97 -18.08
CA ASN A 238 -7.70 -18.45 -19.44
C ASN A 238 -6.40 -17.82 -19.94
N GLY A 239 -5.70 -17.05 -19.11
CA GLY A 239 -4.42 -16.47 -19.48
C GLY A 239 -3.34 -17.52 -19.73
N ASN A 240 -3.39 -18.69 -19.09
CA ASN A 240 -2.44 -19.78 -19.34
C ASN A 240 -2.75 -20.52 -20.66
N ARG A 241 -4.01 -20.56 -21.09
CA ARG A 241 -4.38 -21.09 -22.41
C ARG A 241 -3.95 -20.18 -23.56
N GLU A 242 -4.00 -18.87 -23.40
CA GLU A 242 -3.54 -17.93 -24.44
C GLU A 242 -2.01 -18.00 -24.63
N ALA A 243 -1.25 -18.20 -23.54
CA ALA A 243 0.20 -18.35 -23.60
C ALA A 243 0.68 -19.69 -24.21
N GLU A 244 -0.13 -20.75 -24.20
CA GLU A 244 0.18 -22.01 -24.89
C GLU A 244 -0.04 -21.91 -26.42
N ILE A 245 -0.90 -20.99 -26.88
CA ILE A 245 -1.20 -20.82 -28.31
C ILE A 245 -0.11 -20.00 -29.01
N ASP A 246 0.58 -19.11 -28.29
CA ASP A 246 1.65 -18.25 -28.83
C ASP A 246 3.03 -18.95 -28.94
N ILE A 247 3.15 -20.24 -28.59
CA ILE A 247 4.41 -21.01 -28.68
C ILE A 247 4.45 -21.90 -29.94
N ASP A 248 3.35 -21.98 -30.70
CA ASP A 248 3.28 -22.69 -31.99
C ASP A 248 3.27 -21.71 -33.17
N ILE A 249 4.39 -20.99 -33.41
CA ILE A 249 4.76 -20.42 -34.73
C ILE A 249 6.26 -20.56 -34.97
#